data_AF-A0A536M4V9-F1
#
_entry.id   AF-A0A536M4V9-F1
#
_cell.length_a   1.000
_cell.length_b   1.000
_cell.length_c   1.000
_cell.angle_alpha   90.00
_cell.angle_beta   90.00
_cell.angle_gamma   90.00
#
_symmetry.space_group_name_H-M   'P 1'
#
loop_
_entity.id
_entity.type
_entity.pdbx_description
1 polymer ?
#
loop_
_entity_poly.entity_id
_entity_poly.type
_entity_poly.pdbx_seq_one_letter_code
_entity_poly.pdbx_strand_id
1 'polypeptide(L)'
;MRRARIGIVGDYDPGYISHRETGAALEDSGRRLGVRVEYEWVATDAVAAGGTGALAAFDGLWAAPGSPYRSLDGALVGIRFARERCVPFFGT
;
A
#
# COMPACT_ATOMS: atom_id res chain seq x y z
N MET A 1 7.28 -21.11 -6.44
CA MET A 1 7.78 -19.98 -5.62
C MET A 1 6.59 -19.30 -4.96
N ARG A 2 6.68 -18.94 -3.68
CA ARG A 2 5.60 -18.22 -2.98
C ARG A 2 5.52 -16.78 -3.51
N ARG A 3 4.32 -16.20 -3.62
CA ARG A 3 4.06 -14.83 -4.08
C ARG A 3 3.25 -14.07 -3.04
N ALA A 4 3.48 -12.76 -2.93
CA ALA A 4 2.67 -11.83 -2.14
C ALA A 4 2.39 -10.56 -2.95
N ARG A 5 1.16 -10.06 -2.91
CA ARG A 5 0.75 -8.77 -3.48
C ARG A 5 0.53 -7.75 -2.38
N ILE A 6 1.27 -6.65 -2.42
CA ILE A 6 1.17 -5.57 -1.45
C ILE A 6 0.52 -4.34 -2.10
N GLY A 7 -0.59 -3.87 -1.53
CA GLY A 7 -1.21 -2.60 -1.93
C GLY A 7 -0.64 -1.46 -1.10
N ILE A 8 -0.06 -0.45 -1.74
CA ILE A 8 0.48 0.73 -1.08
C ILE A 8 -0.57 1.84 -1.18
N VAL A 9 -1.27 2.13 -0.09
CA VAL A 9 -2.26 3.21 -0.02
C VAL A 9 -1.52 4.52 0.21
N GLY A 10 -1.49 5.37 -0.81
CA GLY A 10 -0.76 6.63 -0.80
C GLY A 10 -0.68 7.25 -2.19
N ASP A 11 -0.36 8.54 -2.23
CA ASP A 11 -0.35 9.31 -3.46
C ASP A 11 1.07 9.35 -4.04
N TYR A 12 1.42 8.32 -4.80
CA TYR A 12 2.77 8.17 -5.34
C TYR A 12 3.26 9.45 -6.04
N ASP A 13 4.47 9.83 -5.68
CA ASP A 13 5.18 10.96 -6.24
C ASP A 13 6.68 10.62 -6.25
N PRO A 14 7.32 10.50 -7.43
CA PRO A 14 8.73 10.14 -7.56
C PRO A 14 9.69 11.22 -7.04
N GLY A 15 9.22 12.43 -6.78
CA GLY A 15 9.98 13.50 -6.11
C GLY A 15 10.24 13.21 -4.63
N TYR A 16 9.44 12.35 -4.00
CA TYR A 16 9.66 11.91 -2.62
C TYR A 16 10.55 10.68 -2.58
N ILE A 17 11.69 10.80 -1.91
CA ILE A 17 12.63 9.69 -1.72
C ILE A 17 11.93 8.51 -1.04
N SER A 18 11.13 8.77 -0.02
CA SER A 18 10.38 7.73 0.70
C SER A 18 9.54 6.85 -0.23
N HIS A 19 8.83 7.45 -1.20
CA HIS A 19 7.99 6.69 -2.14
C HIS A 19 8.80 5.76 -3.03
N ARG A 20 9.98 6.22 -3.49
CA ARG A 20 10.89 5.39 -4.28
C ARG A 20 11.46 4.24 -3.45
N GLU A 21 11.87 4.55 -2.22
CA GLU A 21 12.47 3.57 -1.31
C GLU A 21 11.44 2.56 -0.78
N THR A 22 10.15 2.89 -0.70
CA THR A 22 9.09 1.92 -0.37
C THR A 22 9.08 0.72 -1.34
N GLY A 23 9.17 0.98 -2.65
CA GLY A 23 9.25 -0.08 -3.66
C GLY A 23 10.52 -0.91 -3.52
N ALA A 24 11.67 -0.23 -3.39
CA ALA A 24 12.97 -0.89 -3.20
C ALA A 24 13.00 -1.77 -1.92
N ALA A 25 12.38 -1.33 -0.83
CA ALA A 25 12.29 -2.07 0.42
C ALA A 25 11.46 -3.37 0.27
N LEU A 26 10.37 -3.32 -0.48
CA LEU A 26 9.55 -4.50 -0.78
C LEU A 26 10.31 -5.50 -1.66
N GLU A 27 11.05 -5.03 -2.66
CA GLU A 27 11.89 -5.86 -3.52
C GLU A 27 13.03 -6.54 -2.74
N ASP A 28 13.74 -5.79 -1.91
CA ASP A 28 14.80 -6.33 -1.05
C ASP A 28 14.26 -7.37 -0.07
N SER A 29 13.10 -7.10 0.54
CA SER A 29 12.42 -8.04 1.44
C SER A 29 12.05 -9.34 0.72
N GLY A 30 11.48 -9.25 -0.49
CA GLY A 30 11.15 -10.41 -1.32
C GLY A 30 12.38 -11.26 -1.64
N ARG A 31 13.48 -10.62 -2.05
CA ARG A 31 14.76 -11.29 -2.34
C ARG A 31 15.30 -12.03 -1.12
N ARG A 32 15.34 -11.40 0.05
CA ARG A 32 15.86 -12.01 1.30
C ARG A 32 15.02 -13.20 1.76
N LEU A 33 13.69 -13.15 1.54
CA LEU A 33 12.76 -14.21 1.94
C LEU A 33 12.58 -15.30 0.88
N GLY A 34 13.14 -15.14 -0.33
CA GLY A 34 12.88 -16.05 -1.45
C GLY A 34 11.41 -16.06 -1.92
N VAL A 35 10.72 -14.93 -1.76
CA VAL A 35 9.30 -14.74 -2.14
C VAL A 35 9.21 -13.68 -3.23
N ARG A 36 8.38 -13.94 -4.25
CA ARG A 36 8.07 -12.92 -5.26
C ARG A 36 7.11 -11.91 -4.64
N VAL A 37 7.58 -10.68 -4.42
CA VAL A 37 6.73 -9.57 -3.97
C VAL A 37 6.34 -8.75 -5.18
N GLU A 38 5.05 -8.55 -5.35
CA GLU A 38 4.49 -7.59 -6.30
C GLU A 38 3.79 -6.50 -5.51
N TYR A 39 3.88 -5.26 -5.97
CA TYR A 39 3.27 -4.15 -5.29
C TYR A 39 2.64 -3.16 -6.26
N GLU A 40 1.61 -2.49 -5.78
CA GLU A 40 0.84 -1.51 -6.56
C GLU A 40 0.49 -0.34 -5.67
N TRP A 41 0.68 0.88 -6.18
CA TRP A 41 0.25 2.11 -5.52
C TRP A 41 -1.22 2.35 -5.79
N VAL A 42 -1.98 2.61 -4.73
CA VAL A 42 -3.42 2.91 -4.77
C VAL A 42 -3.60 4.32 -4.23
N ALA A 43 -3.95 5.25 -5.12
CA ALA A 43 -4.13 6.65 -4.78
C ALA A 43 -5.27 6.84 -3.77
N THR A 44 -5.10 7.76 -2.83
CA THR A 44 -6.03 7.92 -1.72
C THR A 44 -7.39 8.45 -2.19
N ASP A 45 -7.41 9.35 -3.15
CA ASP A 45 -8.62 9.86 -3.80
C ASP A 45 -9.41 8.77 -4.52
N ALA A 46 -8.72 7.81 -5.16
CA ALA A 46 -9.35 6.65 -5.78
C ALA A 46 -10.02 5.73 -4.76
N VAL A 47 -9.42 5.53 -3.58
CA VAL A 47 -10.04 4.75 -2.48
C VAL A 47 -11.27 5.48 -1.94
N ALA A 48 -11.19 6.80 -1.79
CA ALA A 48 -12.32 7.60 -1.30
C ALA A 48 -13.51 7.57 -2.26
N ALA A 49 -13.27 7.67 -3.57
CA ALA A 49 -14.32 7.72 -4.58
C ALA A 49 -14.85 6.32 -4.98
N GLY A 50 -13.96 5.35 -5.14
CA GLY A 50 -14.27 4.01 -5.66
C GLY A 50 -14.51 2.95 -4.58
N GLY A 51 -14.30 3.28 -3.32
CA GLY A 51 -14.39 2.36 -2.20
C GLY A 51 -13.22 1.36 -2.13
N THR A 52 -13.38 0.32 -1.31
CA THR A 52 -12.29 -0.59 -0.93
C THR A 52 -12.19 -1.85 -1.81
N GLY A 53 -12.96 -1.93 -2.91
CA GLY A 53 -13.03 -3.13 -3.75
C GLY A 53 -11.66 -3.53 -4.31
N ALA A 54 -10.87 -2.55 -4.78
CA ALA A 54 -9.51 -2.79 -5.26
C ALA A 54 -8.57 -3.31 -4.15
N LEU A 55 -8.79 -2.91 -2.90
CA LEU A 55 -7.94 -3.29 -1.77
C LEU A 55 -8.04 -4.78 -1.42
N ALA A 56 -9.16 -5.43 -1.76
CA ALA A 56 -9.37 -6.86 -1.52
C ALA A 56 -8.48 -7.77 -2.38
N ALA A 57 -7.81 -7.21 -3.40
CA ALA A 57 -6.94 -7.97 -4.30
C ALA A 57 -5.51 -8.15 -3.77
N PHE A 58 -5.19 -7.57 -2.61
CA PHE A 58 -3.86 -7.60 -1.99
C PHE A 58 -3.82 -8.53 -0.77
N ASP A 59 -2.67 -9.18 -0.59
CA ASP A 59 -2.36 -10.05 0.54
C ASP A 59 -1.94 -9.25 1.78
N GLY A 60 -1.57 -7.98 1.60
CA GLY A 60 -1.20 -7.04 2.64
C GLY A 60 -1.28 -5.60 2.15
N LEU A 61 -1.40 -4.65 3.09
CA LEU A 61 -1.51 -3.23 2.79
C LEU A 61 -0.44 -2.42 3.52
N TRP A 62 0.07 -1.40 2.85
CA TRP A 62 1.00 -0.42 3.40
C TRP A 62 0.41 0.99 3.25
N ALA A 63 0.14 1.69 4.35
CA ALA A 63 -0.11 3.14 4.29
C ALA A 63 1.22 3.90 4.17
N ALA A 64 1.47 4.47 2.98
CA ALA A 64 2.72 5.19 2.67
C ALA A 64 2.82 6.52 3.44
N PRO A 65 4.03 7.02 3.71
CA PRO A 65 4.20 8.38 4.22
C PRO A 65 3.85 9.38 3.12
N GLY A 66 3.70 10.67 3.46
CA GLY A 66 3.45 11.72 2.44
C GLY A 66 2.25 12.61 2.71
N SER A 67 1.82 12.74 3.97
CA SER A 67 0.83 13.75 4.36
C SER A 67 1.33 15.17 3.98
N PRO A 68 0.46 16.05 3.46
CA PRO A 68 -0.98 15.85 3.26
C PRO A 68 -1.28 14.94 2.05
N TYR A 69 -2.16 13.95 2.29
CA TYR A 69 -2.72 13.13 1.20
C TYR A 69 -3.67 13.96 0.34
N ARG A 70 -3.84 13.56 -0.93
CA ARG A 70 -4.91 14.08 -1.80
C ARG A 70 -6.28 13.84 -1.18
N SER A 71 -6.46 12.71 -0.48
CA SER A 71 -7.64 12.43 0.33
C SER A 71 -7.27 11.76 1.66
N LEU A 72 -7.39 12.51 2.76
CA LEU A 72 -7.26 11.94 4.10
C LEU A 72 -8.30 10.84 4.35
N ASP A 73 -9.53 11.03 3.90
CA ASP A 73 -10.60 10.04 4.03
C ASP A 73 -10.24 8.73 3.32
N GLY A 74 -9.64 8.81 2.13
CA GLY A 74 -9.16 7.64 1.41
C GLY A 74 -8.11 6.85 2.17
N ALA A 75 -7.12 7.53 2.75
CA ALA A 75 -6.11 6.90 3.60
C ALA A 75 -6.75 6.21 4.82
N LEU A 76 -7.65 6.89 5.51
CA LEU A 76 -8.36 6.35 6.68
C LEU A 76 -9.27 5.17 6.33
N VAL A 77 -9.94 5.22 5.18
CA VAL A 77 -10.75 4.11 4.65
C VAL A 77 -9.87 2.90 4.35
N GLY A 78 -8.69 3.08 3.77
CA GLY A 78 -7.72 2.01 3.55
C GLY A 78 -7.26 1.34 4.86
N ILE A 79 -6.92 2.14 5.87
CA ILE A 79 -6.55 1.66 7.22
C ILE A 79 -7.72 0.87 7.85
N ARG A 80 -8.93 1.43 7.78
CA ARG A 80 -10.14 0.79 8.31
C ARG A 80 -10.38 -0.56 7.66
N PHE A 81 -10.31 -0.61 6.33
CA PHE A 81 -10.47 -1.85 5.56
C PHE A 81 -9.50 -2.92 6.03
N ALA A 82 -8.21 -2.59 6.14
CA ALA A 82 -7.19 -3.55 6.56
C ALA A 82 -7.50 -4.13 7.95
N ARG A 83 -7.85 -3.25 8.90
CA ARG A 83 -8.18 -3.61 10.28
C ARG A 83 -9.45 -4.48 10.38
N GLU A 84 -10.51 -4.11 9.68
CA GLU A 84 -11.82 -4.80 9.77
C GLU A 84 -11.86 -6.11 8.99
N ARG A 85 -10.99 -6.28 7.99
CA ARG A 85 -10.86 -7.50 7.20
C ARG A 85 -9.68 -8.37 7.61
N CYS A 86 -8.96 -8.01 8.68
CA CYS A 86 -7.78 -8.71 9.16
C CYS A 86 -6.69 -8.88 8.07
N VAL A 87 -6.56 -7.90 7.18
CA VAL A 87 -5.49 -7.86 6.19
C VAL A 87 -4.21 -7.40 6.89
N PRO A 88 -3.07 -8.11 6.75
CA PRO A 88 -1.78 -7.65 7.25
C PRO A 88 -1.50 -6.21 6.84
N PHE A 89 -1.14 -5.36 7.81
CA PHE A 89 -1.05 -3.92 7.61
C PHE A 89 0.25 -3.35 8.17
N PHE A 90 0.85 -2.42 7.45
CA PHE A 90 2.01 -1.63 7.87
C PHE A 90 1.78 -0.14 7.58
N GLY A 91 2.21 0.74 8.47
CA GLY A 91 2.08 2.19 8.31
C GLY A 91 3.34 2.91 8.76
N THR A 92 3.72 3.97 8.04
CA THR A 92 4.96 4.74 8.24
C THR A 92 4.73 6.22 8.15
#